data_AF-A0A522SDY6-F1
#
_entry.id   AF-A0A522SDY6-F1
#
_cell.length_a   1.000
_cell.length_b   1.000
_cell.length_c   1.000
_cell.angle_alpha   90.00
_cell.angle_beta   90.00
_cell.angle_gamma   90.00
#
_symmetry.space_group_name_H-M   'P 1'
#
loop_
_entity.id
_entity.type
_entity.pdbx_description
1 polymer ?
#
loop_
_entity_poly.entity_id
_entity_poly.type
_entity_poly.pdbx_seq_one_letter_code
_entity_poly.pdbx_strand_id
1 'polypeptide(L)'
;MNKPERAALGGLLASHPFPRRIALDSGTEPDFRARLRAYFTATFDRDESLFRTLACDAAWYERSIPLRHPLIFYYGHTATFFVNKMLLTRLIDKRIDPKLESTFAVGVDEMSWDDLNDKHYDWPAIDQVKAYRAQVRELVIGLIDKA
;
A
#
# COMPACT_ATOMS: atom_id res chain seq x y z
N MET A 1 -21.60 44.29 -8.67
CA MET A 1 -20.39 43.46 -8.89
C MET A 1 -20.63 42.13 -8.19
N ASN A 2 -21.11 41.13 -8.93
CA ASN A 2 -21.56 39.85 -8.37
C ASN A 2 -20.35 38.95 -8.05
N LYS A 3 -20.37 38.38 -6.86
CA LYS A 3 -19.43 37.35 -6.40
C LYS A 3 -19.75 36.05 -7.15
N PRO A 4 -18.78 35.28 -7.66
CA PRO A 4 -19.09 34.04 -8.35
C PRO A 4 -19.59 32.98 -7.35
N GLU A 5 -20.74 32.39 -7.66
CA GLU A 5 -21.28 31.20 -6.99
C GLU A 5 -20.27 30.05 -7.12
N ARG A 6 -19.94 29.41 -5.99
CA ARG A 6 -19.26 28.13 -6.00
C ARG A 6 -20.25 27.08 -6.51
N ALA A 7 -20.01 26.59 -7.72
CA ALA A 7 -20.70 25.43 -8.26
C ALA A 7 -20.66 24.28 -7.24
N ALA A 8 -21.83 23.79 -6.86
CA ALA A 8 -21.98 22.60 -6.05
C ALA A 8 -21.40 21.42 -6.83
N LEU A 9 -20.32 20.82 -6.32
CA LEU A 9 -19.81 19.53 -6.77
C LEU A 9 -20.84 18.46 -6.36
N GLY A 10 -21.87 18.33 -7.19
CA GLY A 10 -22.89 17.31 -7.12
C GLY A 10 -22.29 15.96 -7.48
N GLY A 11 -22.15 15.12 -6.48
CA GLY A 11 -21.70 13.75 -6.59
C GLY A 11 -21.52 13.22 -5.18
N LEU A 12 -22.63 12.79 -4.55
CA LEU A 12 -22.60 12.08 -3.29
C LEU A 12 -21.75 10.82 -3.51
N LEU A 13 -20.44 10.89 -3.22
CA LEU A 13 -19.64 9.70 -3.03
C LEU A 13 -20.33 8.96 -1.90
N ALA A 14 -21.05 7.88 -2.22
CA ALA A 14 -21.64 7.02 -1.22
C ALA A 14 -20.55 6.73 -0.20
N SER A 15 -20.69 7.28 1.00
CA SER A 15 -19.70 7.16 2.06
C SER A 15 -19.69 5.72 2.51
N HIS A 16 -18.96 4.88 1.78
CA HIS A 16 -18.76 3.49 2.17
C HIS A 16 -18.03 3.58 3.52
N PRO A 17 -18.66 3.14 4.62
CA PRO A 17 -18.05 3.24 5.92
C PRO A 17 -16.70 2.53 5.85
N PHE A 18 -15.66 3.17 6.37
CA PHE A 18 -14.33 2.58 6.40
C PHE A 18 -14.42 1.20 7.08
N PRO A 19 -13.80 0.17 6.49
CA PRO A 19 -13.82 -1.16 7.09
C PRO A 19 -13.24 -1.06 8.50
N ARG A 20 -14.08 -1.28 9.51
CA ARG A 20 -13.66 -1.39 10.91
C ARG A 20 -13.01 -2.75 11.13
N ARG A 21 -12.35 -2.91 12.28
CA ARG A 21 -11.80 -4.20 12.73
C ARG A 21 -12.83 -5.31 12.51
N ILE A 22 -12.43 -6.38 11.84
CA ILE A 22 -13.24 -7.60 11.71
C ILE A 22 -13.25 -8.38 13.02
N ALA A 23 -14.36 -9.05 13.33
CA ALA A 23 -14.42 -10.00 14.43
C ALA A 23 -13.65 -11.28 14.07
N LEU A 24 -12.79 -11.72 14.99
CA LEU A 24 -11.88 -12.86 14.79
C LEU A 24 -12.44 -14.20 15.28
N ASP A 25 -13.48 -14.16 16.12
CA ASP A 25 -14.01 -15.29 16.90
C ASP A 25 -15.44 -15.69 16.50
N SER A 26 -15.93 -15.20 15.37
CA SER A 26 -17.32 -15.36 14.95
C SER A 26 -17.47 -16.01 13.57
N GLY A 27 -18.58 -16.72 13.36
CA GLY A 27 -18.95 -17.32 12.09
C GLY A 27 -18.18 -18.60 11.76
N THR A 28 -18.47 -19.16 10.59
CA THR A 28 -17.75 -20.33 10.07
C THR A 28 -16.43 -19.93 9.42
N GLU A 29 -15.54 -20.89 9.19
CA GLU A 29 -14.28 -20.65 8.50
C GLU A 29 -14.47 -20.03 7.08
N PRO A 30 -15.38 -20.53 6.20
CA PRO A 30 -15.68 -19.88 4.93
C PRO A 30 -16.16 -18.43 5.08
N ASP A 31 -17.03 -18.16 6.07
CA ASP A 31 -17.52 -16.80 6.31
C ASP A 31 -16.39 -15.89 6.77
N PHE A 32 -15.49 -16.40 7.63
CA PHE A 32 -14.33 -15.65 8.11
C PHE A 32 -13.39 -15.31 6.96
N ARG A 33 -13.09 -16.26 6.06
CA ARG A 33 -12.28 -16.01 4.86
C ARG A 33 -12.89 -14.94 3.97
N ALA A 34 -14.20 -15.03 3.71
CA ALA A 34 -14.90 -14.03 2.91
C ALA A 34 -14.80 -12.62 3.52
N ARG A 35 -14.98 -12.51 4.85
CA ARG A 35 -14.82 -11.23 5.56
C ARG A 35 -13.38 -10.74 5.55
N LEU A 36 -12.40 -11.61 5.77
CA LEU A 36 -10.99 -11.25 5.75
C LEU A 36 -10.55 -10.79 4.37
N ARG A 37 -10.99 -11.47 3.30
CA ARG A 37 -10.77 -11.07 1.91
C ARG A 37 -11.37 -9.70 1.62
N ALA A 38 -12.62 -9.47 2.00
CA ALA A 38 -13.29 -8.19 1.81
C ALA A 38 -12.56 -7.07 2.58
N TYR A 39 -12.14 -7.34 3.81
CA TYR A 39 -11.37 -6.40 4.62
C TYR A 39 -10.01 -6.05 4.01
N PHE A 40 -9.23 -7.07 3.63
CA PHE A 40 -7.94 -6.90 2.97
C PHE A 40 -8.07 -6.09 1.67
N THR A 41 -8.95 -6.49 0.76
CA THR A 41 -9.13 -5.79 -0.52
C THR A 41 -9.60 -4.35 -0.33
N ALA A 42 -10.59 -4.11 0.54
CA ALA A 42 -11.06 -2.75 0.82
C ALA A 42 -9.97 -1.85 1.43
N THR A 43 -9.11 -2.38 2.30
CA THR A 43 -8.02 -1.60 2.90
C THR A 43 -6.85 -1.39 1.94
N PHE A 44 -6.51 -2.39 1.12
CA PHE A 44 -5.47 -2.29 0.11
C PHE A 44 -5.84 -1.28 -0.99
N ASP A 45 -7.08 -1.33 -1.48
CA ASP A 45 -7.60 -0.39 -2.49
C ASP A 45 -7.72 1.03 -1.90
N ARG A 46 -7.99 1.14 -0.59
CA ARG A 46 -8.03 2.42 0.12
C ARG A 46 -6.65 3.06 0.21
N ASP A 47 -5.63 2.30 0.61
CA ASP A 47 -4.23 2.76 0.61
C ASP A 47 -3.86 3.32 -0.77
N GLU A 48 -4.14 2.57 -1.83
CA GLU A 48 -3.90 3.01 -3.20
C GLU A 48 -4.65 4.30 -3.57
N SER A 49 -5.88 4.46 -3.08
CA SER A 49 -6.68 5.66 -3.37
C SER A 49 -6.04 6.95 -2.88
N LEU A 50 -5.21 6.92 -1.83
CA LEU A 50 -4.50 8.10 -1.33
C LEU A 50 -3.52 8.62 -2.39
N PHE A 51 -2.82 7.72 -3.07
CA PHE A 51 -1.82 8.08 -4.08
C PHE A 51 -2.42 8.47 -5.43
N ARG A 52 -3.69 8.08 -5.70
CA ARG A 52 -4.42 8.57 -6.89
C ARG A 52 -4.71 10.07 -6.87
N THR A 53 -4.46 10.74 -5.73
CA THR A 53 -4.63 12.19 -5.60
C THR A 53 -3.41 12.99 -6.08
N LEU A 54 -2.31 12.32 -6.44
CA LEU A 54 -1.11 12.98 -6.95
C LEU A 54 -1.37 13.62 -8.31
N ALA A 55 -0.94 14.88 -8.46
CA ALA A 55 -1.25 15.68 -9.64
C ALA A 55 -0.46 15.27 -10.89
N CYS A 56 0.71 14.66 -10.72
CA CYS A 56 1.60 14.26 -11.80
C CYS A 56 2.59 13.18 -11.36
N ASP A 57 3.27 12.55 -12.33
CA ASP A 57 4.20 11.47 -12.03
C ASP A 57 5.46 11.93 -11.28
N ALA A 58 5.90 13.18 -11.46
CA ALA A 58 7.04 13.73 -10.72
C ALA A 58 6.80 13.71 -9.20
N ALA A 59 5.54 13.87 -8.76
CA ALA A 59 5.18 13.90 -7.34
C ALA A 59 5.43 12.56 -6.61
N TRP A 60 5.59 11.44 -7.33
CA TRP A 60 5.98 10.16 -6.74
C TRP A 60 7.40 10.19 -6.18
N TYR A 61 8.27 11.00 -6.80
CA TYR A 61 9.71 11.00 -6.57
C TYR A 61 10.20 12.21 -5.76
N GLU A 62 9.32 13.20 -5.57
CA GLU A 62 9.62 14.38 -4.77
C GLU A 62 9.53 14.08 -3.27
N ARG A 63 10.50 14.56 -2.51
CA ARG A 63 10.48 14.49 -1.04
C ARG A 63 9.66 15.66 -0.51
N SER A 64 8.64 15.35 0.28
CA SER A 64 7.79 16.37 0.90
C SER A 64 8.53 17.20 1.95
N ILE A 65 9.44 16.56 2.70
CA ILE A 65 10.35 17.19 3.67
C ILE A 65 11.66 16.37 3.77
N PRO A 66 12.77 16.94 4.29
CA PRO A 66 14.04 16.21 4.40
C PRO A 66 13.96 14.91 5.20
N LEU A 67 13.14 14.84 6.25
CA LEU A 67 13.06 13.63 7.09
C LEU A 67 12.11 12.55 6.55
N ARG A 68 11.76 12.61 5.25
CA ARG A 68 10.86 11.64 4.61
C ARG A 68 11.45 11.11 3.32
N HIS A 69 11.15 9.85 3.05
CA HIS A 69 11.31 9.29 1.71
C HIS A 69 10.27 9.87 0.75
N PRO A 70 10.51 9.82 -0.57
CA PRO A 70 9.50 10.20 -1.55
C PRO A 70 8.30 9.24 -1.53
N LEU A 71 7.17 9.66 -2.08
CA LEU A 71 5.91 8.92 -1.97
C LEU A 71 5.93 7.52 -2.60
N ILE A 72 6.76 7.31 -3.62
CA ILE A 72 6.97 5.99 -4.23
C ILE A 72 7.49 4.96 -3.23
N PHE A 73 8.29 5.37 -2.24
CA PHE A 73 8.73 4.48 -1.16
C PHE A 73 7.53 3.95 -0.39
N TYR A 74 6.67 4.84 0.10
CA TYR A 74 5.52 4.45 0.92
C TYR A 74 4.54 3.57 0.13
N TYR A 75 4.39 3.85 -1.17
CA TYR A 75 3.56 3.04 -2.06
C TYR A 75 4.13 1.63 -2.27
N GLY A 76 5.44 1.46 -2.42
CA GLY A 76 6.05 0.13 -2.53
C GLY A 76 6.20 -0.60 -1.19
N HIS A 77 6.41 0.14 -0.11
CA HIS A 77 6.74 -0.37 1.22
C HIS A 77 5.61 -1.20 1.82
N THR A 78 4.36 -0.74 1.75
CA THR A 78 3.22 -1.45 2.36
C THR A 78 3.00 -2.83 1.73
N ALA A 79 3.15 -2.95 0.41
CA ALA A 79 3.07 -4.23 -0.29
C ALA A 79 4.27 -5.15 0.03
N THR A 80 5.47 -4.58 0.07
CA THR A 80 6.70 -5.31 0.45
C THR A 80 6.65 -5.85 1.87
N PHE A 81 6.00 -5.14 2.78
CA PHE A 81 5.79 -5.62 4.15
C PHE A 81 5.03 -6.96 4.18
N PHE A 82 3.99 -7.13 3.35
CA PHE A 82 3.27 -8.41 3.27
C PHE A 82 4.19 -9.56 2.86
N VAL A 83 4.94 -9.40 1.77
CA VAL A 83 5.84 -10.44 1.26
C VAL A 83 6.90 -10.78 2.30
N ASN A 84 7.54 -9.78 2.90
CA ASN A 84 8.55 -10.00 3.92
C ASN A 84 8.01 -10.76 5.14
N LYS A 85 6.82 -10.40 5.64
CA LYS A 85 6.23 -11.08 6.80
C LYS A 85 5.75 -12.48 6.45
N MET A 86 5.14 -12.68 5.28
CA MET A 86 4.69 -13.99 4.82
C MET A 86 5.86 -14.95 4.58
N LEU A 87 6.99 -14.45 4.06
CA LEU A 87 8.21 -15.24 3.91
C LEU A 87 8.78 -15.64 5.28
N LEU A 88 8.83 -14.69 6.23
CA LEU A 88 9.31 -14.94 7.59
C LEU A 88 8.46 -16.01 8.32
N THR A 89 7.13 -15.95 8.15
CA THR A 89 6.20 -16.92 8.75
C THR A 89 6.04 -18.20 7.93
N ARG A 90 6.76 -18.35 6.82
CA ARG A 90 6.68 -19.50 5.89
C ARG A 90 5.28 -19.73 5.31
N LEU A 91 4.48 -18.67 5.17
CA LEU A 91 3.24 -18.70 4.39
C LEU A 91 3.52 -18.70 2.88
N ILE A 92 4.71 -18.25 2.48
CA ILE A 92 5.25 -18.35 1.13
C ILE A 92 6.71 -18.79 1.21
N ASP A 93 7.20 -19.44 0.16
CA ASP A 93 8.59 -19.92 0.08
C ASP A 93 9.49 -19.03 -0.79
N LYS A 94 8.90 -18.13 -1.57
CA LYS A 94 9.61 -17.31 -2.55
C LYS A 94 9.11 -15.87 -2.54
N ARG A 95 10.06 -14.97 -2.78
CA ARG A 95 9.84 -13.55 -3.07
C ARG A 95 9.17 -13.39 -4.44
N ILE A 96 8.41 -12.31 -4.62
CA ILE A 96 7.81 -11.95 -5.91
C ILE A 96 8.85 -11.21 -6.76
N ASP A 97 9.47 -10.17 -6.20
CA ASP A 97 10.52 -9.39 -6.83
C ASP A 97 11.58 -9.00 -5.78
N PRO A 98 12.67 -9.78 -5.65
CA PRO A 98 13.71 -9.51 -4.66
C PRO A 98 14.33 -8.11 -4.77
N LYS A 99 14.38 -7.53 -5.97
CA LYS A 99 14.98 -6.21 -6.18
C LYS A 99 14.04 -5.15 -5.60
N LEU A 100 12.79 -5.11 -6.03
CA LEU A 100 11.80 -4.18 -5.49
C LEU A 100 11.64 -4.35 -3.98
N GLU A 101 11.59 -5.59 -3.51
CA GLU A 101 11.47 -5.89 -2.09
C GLU A 101 12.67 -5.38 -1.30
N SER A 102 13.90 -5.48 -1.83
CA SER A 102 15.07 -4.88 -1.19
C SER A 102 15.01 -3.35 -1.17
N THR A 103 14.60 -2.72 -2.27
CA THR A 103 14.47 -1.25 -2.40
C THR A 103 13.44 -0.69 -1.43
N PHE A 104 12.34 -1.40 -1.21
CA PHE A 104 11.26 -0.95 -0.33
C PHE A 104 11.34 -1.51 1.10
N ALA A 105 12.24 -2.45 1.39
CA ALA A 105 12.46 -2.98 2.73
C ALA A 105 13.36 -2.09 3.60
N VAL A 106 13.84 -0.96 3.08
CA VAL A 106 14.63 0.02 3.84
C VAL A 106 13.82 0.44 5.08
N GLY A 107 14.32 0.03 6.25
CA GLY A 107 13.74 0.37 7.54
C GLY A 107 14.43 1.59 8.14
N VAL A 108 13.84 2.11 9.21
CA VAL A 108 14.56 2.99 10.14
C VAL A 108 15.36 2.05 11.04
N ASP A 109 16.68 1.97 10.84
CA ASP A 109 17.54 1.31 11.83
C ASP A 109 17.50 2.15 13.12
N GLU A 110 17.08 1.52 14.22
CA GLU A 110 16.97 2.17 15.53
C GLU A 110 18.32 2.70 16.04
N MET A 111 19.43 2.17 15.52
CA MET A 111 20.80 2.57 15.83
C MET A 111 21.43 3.49 14.78
N SER A 112 20.79 3.67 13.62
CA SER A 112 21.21 4.57 12.54
C SER A 112 20.04 5.48 12.17
N TRP A 113 19.84 6.50 13.00
CA TRP A 113 18.85 7.57 12.76
C TRP A 113 19.13 8.40 11.49
N ASP A 114 20.21 8.09 10.77
CA ASP A 114 20.79 8.96 9.74
C ASP A 114 21.12 8.23 8.41
N ASP A 115 20.55 7.05 8.16
CA ASP A 115 20.58 6.43 6.81
C ASP A 115 19.62 7.12 5.80
N LEU A 116 19.33 8.41 6.02
CA LEU A 116 18.90 9.36 5.00
C LEU A 116 20.10 9.76 4.11
N ASN A 117 20.91 8.78 3.72
CA ASN A 117 22.02 9.03 2.82
C ASN A 117 21.40 9.36 1.45
N ASP A 118 21.30 10.66 1.16
CA ASP A 118 20.72 11.28 -0.04
C ASP A 118 21.39 10.85 -1.36
N LYS A 119 22.37 9.96 -1.30
CA LYS A 119 23.12 9.45 -2.44
C LYS A 119 22.36 8.29 -3.12
N HIS A 120 21.43 8.70 -3.97
CA HIS A 120 20.96 7.96 -5.17
C HIS A 120 20.24 6.64 -4.88
N TYR A 121 19.05 6.72 -4.28
CA TYR A 121 18.07 5.63 -4.47
C TYR A 121 17.59 5.66 -5.92
N ASP A 122 17.90 4.60 -6.67
CA ASP A 122 17.35 4.34 -8.00
C ASP A 122 15.90 3.85 -7.85
N TRP A 123 14.99 4.80 -7.59
CA TRP A 123 13.58 4.49 -7.41
C TRP A 123 13.01 3.88 -8.69
N PRO A 124 12.28 2.75 -8.59
CA PRO A 124 11.71 2.08 -9.75
C PRO A 124 10.68 2.95 -10.47
N ALA A 125 10.35 2.58 -11.71
CA ALA A 125 9.25 3.21 -12.42
C ALA A 125 7.92 2.90 -11.72
N ILE A 126 7.03 3.89 -11.59
CA ILE A 126 5.75 3.71 -10.88
C ILE A 126 4.93 2.54 -11.41
N ASP A 127 4.96 2.27 -12.72
CA ASP A 127 4.22 1.16 -13.31
C ASP A 127 4.79 -0.21 -12.90
N GLN A 128 6.10 -0.31 -12.67
CA GLN A 128 6.70 -1.52 -12.10
C GLN A 128 6.20 -1.75 -10.67
N VAL A 129 6.10 -0.68 -9.87
CA VAL A 129 5.59 -0.75 -8.49
C VAL A 129 4.11 -1.13 -8.46
N LYS A 130 3.29 -0.55 -9.35
CA LYS A 130 1.87 -0.92 -9.50
C LYS A 130 1.71 -2.39 -9.87
N ALA A 131 2.47 -2.88 -10.85
CA ALA A 131 2.45 -4.28 -11.27
C ALA A 131 2.83 -5.22 -10.12
N TYR A 132 3.90 -4.89 -9.39
CA TYR A 132 4.31 -5.62 -8.20
C TYR A 132 3.22 -5.62 -7.12
N ARG A 133 2.61 -4.47 -6.81
CA ARG A 133 1.51 -4.38 -5.85
C ARG A 133 0.31 -5.25 -6.24
N ALA A 134 -0.02 -5.31 -7.53
CA ALA A 134 -1.07 -6.19 -8.03
C ALA A 134 -0.73 -7.67 -7.79
N GLN A 135 0.52 -8.09 -8.05
CA GLN A 135 0.97 -9.46 -7.76
C GLN A 135 0.90 -9.78 -6.26
N VAL A 136 1.30 -8.84 -5.40
CA VAL A 136 1.19 -8.99 -3.94
C VAL A 136 -0.28 -9.14 -3.53
N ARG A 137 -1.18 -8.30 -4.06
CA ARG A 137 -2.61 -8.37 -3.76
C ARG A 137 -3.18 -9.74 -4.10
N GLU A 138 -2.87 -10.28 -5.28
CA GLU A 138 -3.34 -11.61 -5.70
C GLU A 138 -2.71 -12.73 -4.86
N LEU A 139 -1.44 -12.61 -4.46
CA LEU A 139 -0.81 -13.55 -3.54
C LEU A 139 -1.54 -13.61 -2.19
N VAL A 140 -1.79 -12.46 -1.56
CA VAL A 140 -2.48 -12.40 -0.25
C VAL A 140 -3.89 -12.94 -0.35
N ILE A 141 -4.62 -12.56 -1.41
CA ILE A 141 -5.95 -13.09 -1.70
C ILE A 141 -5.91 -14.62 -1.81
N GLY A 142 -4.97 -15.15 -2.59
CA GLY A 142 -4.83 -16.59 -2.79
C GLY A 142 -4.51 -17.34 -1.50
N LEU A 143 -3.75 -16.74 -0.57
CA LEU A 143 -3.51 -17.29 0.75
C LEU A 143 -4.78 -17.29 1.61
N ILE A 144 -5.55 -16.20 1.62
CA ILE A 144 -6.82 -16.12 2.38
C ILE A 144 -7.80 -17.21 1.90
N ASP A 145 -7.90 -17.41 0.59
CA ASP A 145 -8.82 -18.38 0.01
C ASP A 145 -8.42 -19.85 0.30
N LYS A 146 -7.12 -20.11 0.59
CA LYS A 146 -6.54 -21.46 0.72
C LYS A 146 -6.01 -21.84 2.12
N ALA A 147 -5.94 -20.88 3.06
CA ALA A 147 -5.44 -21.09 4.43
C ALA A 147 -6.21 -22.19 5.19
#